data_AF-A0A8J8XHS6-F1
#
_entry.id   AF-A0A8J8XHS6-F1
#
_cell.length_a   1.000
_cell.length_b   1.000
_cell.length_c   1.000
_cell.angle_alpha   90.00
_cell.angle_beta   90.00
_cell.angle_gamma   90.00
#
_symmetry.space_group_name_H-M   'P 1'
#
loop_
_entity.id
_entity.type
_entity.pdbx_description
1 polymer ?
#
loop_
_entity_poly.entity_id
_entity_poly.type
_entity_poly.pdbx_seq_one_letter_code
_entity_poly.pdbx_strand_id
1 'polypeptide(L)'
;MTSALPHMSELPDGGAGGNGQDEAAAFASPAKRLRRSPALEPTSVLYNRSPSPPTSSSLVSSAAPEPPPISAEDWEAVLSGGDMAAPPAAARSQDASFLRWIMDADAQVDAFDPFLPCQETAVVEPFLQPQLPLPVADDLEPGATVDELLEAVRRADAGDSTGAREILARLNHRLPSPPGHPHPPILRAAAHLRDALLRVLVTSAPAPAAVSTTPLDVALKVAAHRALADASPTVQFANFTSTQALLDALGTARRVHVVDLDVGFGGRWAPLMQELALQWRRAPVSPLPPPCLKVTALVSPGSSAHPLELHLTHQGLTRFAADLGISFEFNAVAFDPLDPLPPTGLSVAPGDAVAVHLSVGSGVPSAATLRVVKQLRPAVVVCVDHGCHRGDLPLSHHALSVVRSSAAFLESLDAAGAPADAVARLEEYVVRPRVERLLLGDRMPPWRTMLDSAGFAPVQLSNAAEAQAECLVRRTPTPGFHVEKRQAALALRWQDSELVMVSAWRC
;
A
#
# COMPACT_ATOMS: atom_id res chain seq x y z
N MET A 1 15.93 -55.78 18.36
CA MET A 1 15.84 -57.00 17.51
C MET A 1 14.47 -57.61 17.72
N THR A 2 13.82 -58.15 16.67
CA THR A 2 12.86 -59.31 16.66
C THR A 2 11.76 -59.44 17.76
N SER A 3 10.50 -59.80 17.46
CA SER A 3 9.82 -60.10 16.19
C SER A 3 8.28 -60.14 16.33
N ALA A 4 7.59 -59.93 15.21
CA ALA A 4 6.28 -60.44 14.75
C ALA A 4 5.12 -60.85 15.70
N LEU A 5 3.90 -60.49 15.26
CA LEU A 5 2.61 -61.16 15.54
C LEU A 5 2.55 -62.55 14.84
N PRO A 6 1.55 -63.42 15.15
CA PRO A 6 0.41 -63.49 14.22
C PRO A 6 -0.98 -63.90 14.79
N HIS A 7 -2.03 -63.33 14.19
CA HIS A 7 -3.36 -63.89 13.82
C HIS A 7 -4.21 -64.82 14.73
N MET A 8 -5.49 -64.40 14.87
CA MET A 8 -6.74 -65.20 14.80
C MET A 8 -7.06 -66.22 15.92
N SER A 9 -8.32 -66.52 16.24
CA SER A 9 -9.64 -65.95 15.83
C SER A 9 -10.74 -66.50 16.73
N GLU A 10 -11.81 -65.74 17.02
CA GLU A 10 -13.19 -66.28 17.08
C GLU A 10 -14.28 -65.18 17.14
N LEU A 11 -15.42 -65.52 16.51
CA LEU A 11 -16.77 -64.97 16.58
C LEU A 11 -17.67 -66.23 16.80
N PRO A 12 -18.90 -66.17 17.37
CA PRO A 12 -19.94 -65.24 16.91
C PRO A 12 -21.00 -64.83 17.98
N ASP A 13 -22.07 -64.21 17.48
CA ASP A 13 -23.48 -64.20 17.95
C ASP A 13 -23.86 -63.79 19.40
N GLY A 14 -25.01 -63.13 19.59
CA GLY A 14 -25.92 -62.59 18.57
C GLY A 14 -27.34 -62.30 19.07
N GLY A 15 -28.02 -61.38 18.39
CA GLY A 15 -29.46 -61.14 18.52
C GLY A 15 -29.92 -60.39 19.79
N ALA A 16 -31.18 -59.93 19.85
CA ALA A 16 -32.13 -59.73 18.75
C ALA A 16 -33.25 -58.75 19.12
N GLY A 17 -33.64 -57.92 18.15
CA GLY A 17 -35.03 -57.46 17.97
C GLY A 17 -35.53 -56.27 18.82
N GLY A 18 -36.56 -55.56 18.34
CA GLY A 18 -37.17 -55.69 17.02
C GLY A 18 -38.52 -54.98 16.86
N ASN A 19 -38.93 -54.83 15.60
CA ASN A 19 -40.20 -54.31 15.09
C ASN A 19 -40.48 -52.80 15.35
N GLY A 20 -41.07 -52.05 14.40
CA GLY A 20 -41.30 -52.41 12.99
C GLY A 20 -42.45 -51.64 12.31
N GLN A 21 -42.48 -51.78 10.98
CA GLN A 21 -43.61 -51.53 10.06
C GLN A 21 -43.97 -50.05 9.79
N ASP A 22 -44.27 -49.61 8.55
CA ASP A 22 -44.18 -50.21 7.19
C ASP A 22 -44.20 -49.01 6.16
N GLU A 23 -44.20 -49.09 4.82
CA GLU A 23 -44.54 -50.17 3.86
C GLU A 23 -43.81 -50.00 2.47
N ALA A 24 -44.46 -50.43 1.39
CA ALA A 24 -44.19 -50.39 -0.06
C ALA A 24 -43.94 -49.02 -0.74
N ALA A 25 -43.42 -48.90 -1.98
CA ALA A 25 -42.74 -49.85 -2.90
C ALA A 25 -42.03 -49.08 -4.05
N ALA A 26 -41.24 -49.77 -4.88
CA ALA A 26 -40.45 -49.20 -5.99
C ALA A 26 -41.13 -49.30 -7.37
N PHE A 27 -40.62 -48.60 -8.40
CA PHE A 27 -40.41 -49.19 -9.75
C PHE A 27 -39.48 -48.38 -10.69
N ALA A 28 -38.64 -49.13 -11.41
CA ALA A 28 -37.86 -48.93 -12.66
C ALA A 28 -37.59 -47.55 -13.35
N SER A 29 -36.48 -47.57 -14.12
CA SER A 29 -36.01 -46.64 -15.16
C SER A 29 -35.26 -47.49 -16.23
N PRO A 30 -34.83 -47.02 -17.43
CA PRO A 30 -35.05 -45.77 -18.18
C PRO A 30 -35.65 -45.99 -19.61
N ALA A 31 -35.81 -44.92 -20.41
CA ALA A 31 -36.19 -44.99 -21.84
C ALA A 31 -35.24 -44.18 -22.76
N LYS A 32 -35.26 -44.46 -24.08
CA LYS A 32 -34.23 -44.02 -25.06
C LYS A 32 -34.79 -43.16 -26.20
N ARG A 33 -34.05 -42.07 -26.52
CA ARG A 33 -33.61 -41.65 -27.88
C ARG A 33 -34.67 -41.47 -28.99
N LEU A 34 -34.77 -40.24 -29.53
CA LEU A 34 -35.03 -40.03 -30.97
C LEU A 34 -34.22 -38.84 -31.53
N ARG A 35 -34.00 -38.82 -32.86
CA ARG A 35 -33.31 -37.76 -33.61
C ARG A 35 -34.30 -36.94 -34.43
N ARG A 36 -33.99 -35.65 -34.67
CA ARG A 36 -33.79 -35.10 -36.05
C ARG A 36 -33.38 -33.62 -36.05
N SER A 37 -32.29 -33.33 -36.75
CA SER A 37 -32.10 -32.05 -37.48
C SER A 37 -32.62 -32.23 -38.92
N PRO A 38 -32.70 -31.15 -39.70
CA PRO A 38 -31.65 -30.93 -40.71
C PRO A 38 -31.14 -29.48 -40.75
N ALA A 39 -30.04 -29.26 -41.49
CA ALA A 39 -29.45 -27.94 -41.76
C ALA A 39 -29.78 -27.46 -43.18
N LEU A 40 -29.59 -26.17 -43.46
CA LEU A 40 -29.59 -25.61 -44.82
C LEU A 40 -28.69 -24.37 -44.93
N GLU A 41 -27.67 -24.48 -45.78
CA GLU A 41 -26.81 -23.45 -46.37
C GLU A 41 -26.16 -24.12 -47.61
N PRO A 42 -25.46 -23.43 -48.54
CA PRO A 42 -25.35 -21.98 -48.76
C PRO A 42 -25.69 -21.56 -50.22
N THR A 43 -25.55 -20.27 -50.55
CA THR A 43 -25.09 -19.87 -51.91
C THR A 43 -24.44 -18.48 -51.90
N SER A 44 -23.41 -18.31 -52.75
CA SER A 44 -22.64 -17.08 -52.96
C SER A 44 -23.13 -16.30 -54.19
N VAL A 45 -22.65 -15.06 -54.38
CA VAL A 45 -21.78 -14.66 -55.53
C VAL A 45 -21.38 -13.18 -55.42
N LEU A 46 -20.20 -12.84 -55.93
CA LEU A 46 -19.60 -11.49 -55.97
C LEU A 46 -20.32 -10.55 -56.95
N TYR A 47 -20.13 -9.23 -56.78
CA TYR A 47 -19.78 -8.37 -57.93
C TYR A 47 -18.95 -7.13 -57.52
N ASN A 48 -17.82 -6.93 -58.20
CA ASN A 48 -17.02 -5.69 -58.15
C ASN A 48 -17.47 -4.72 -59.25
N ARG A 49 -17.51 -3.41 -58.96
CA ARG A 49 -16.99 -2.33 -59.84
C ARG A 49 -17.16 -0.92 -59.26
N SER A 50 -16.03 -0.21 -59.12
CA SER A 50 -15.95 1.25 -59.28
C SER A 50 -15.90 1.59 -60.79
N PRO A 51 -16.12 2.85 -61.24
CA PRO A 51 -15.11 3.91 -61.07
C PRO A 51 -15.68 5.32 -60.74
N SER A 52 -14.76 6.28 -60.57
CA SER A 52 -14.96 7.72 -60.28
C SER A 52 -14.09 8.58 -61.23
N PRO A 53 -13.98 9.92 -61.10
CA PRO A 53 -14.82 10.91 -60.41
C PRO A 53 -15.61 11.68 -61.52
N PRO A 54 -15.57 13.03 -61.77
CA PRO A 54 -15.10 14.25 -61.07
C PRO A 54 -16.27 14.89 -60.24
N THR A 55 -16.31 16.14 -59.75
CA THR A 55 -15.55 17.41 -59.91
C THR A 55 -15.27 18.10 -58.55
N SER A 56 -14.74 19.33 -58.57
CA SER A 56 -14.26 20.11 -57.41
C SER A 56 -15.26 21.14 -56.86
N SER A 57 -15.28 21.35 -55.53
CA SER A 57 -15.07 22.70 -54.95
C SER A 57 -14.85 22.72 -53.43
N SER A 58 -13.58 22.91 -53.07
CA SER A 58 -13.07 23.92 -52.12
C SER A 58 -13.86 24.31 -50.86
N LEU A 59 -13.26 24.03 -49.69
CA LEU A 59 -13.06 25.03 -48.63
C LEU A 59 -11.79 24.68 -47.83
N VAL A 60 -11.13 25.68 -47.24
CA VAL A 60 -9.80 25.55 -46.60
C VAL A 60 -9.86 25.97 -45.14
N SER A 61 -9.23 25.22 -44.25
CA SER A 61 -8.74 25.76 -42.97
C SER A 61 -7.40 25.14 -42.59
N SER A 62 -6.44 26.00 -42.30
CA SER A 62 -5.03 25.74 -41.97
C SER A 62 -4.82 24.66 -40.90
N ALA A 63 -4.12 23.58 -41.25
CA ALA A 63 -3.34 22.80 -40.29
C ALA A 63 -1.89 23.33 -40.28
N ALA A 64 -1.36 23.64 -39.10
CA ALA A 64 0.07 23.92 -38.92
C ALA A 64 0.86 22.60 -38.84
N PRO A 65 2.14 22.56 -39.26
CA PRO A 65 2.96 21.36 -39.12
C PRO A 65 3.30 21.09 -37.65
N GLU A 66 3.32 19.82 -37.25
CA GLU A 66 3.89 19.41 -35.97
C GLU A 66 5.41 19.69 -35.94
N PRO A 67 5.98 20.12 -34.80
CA PRO A 67 7.42 20.18 -34.63
C PRO A 67 8.01 18.76 -34.60
N PRO A 68 9.25 18.54 -35.11
CA PRO A 68 9.90 17.24 -35.03
C PRO A 68 10.19 16.85 -33.58
N PRO A 69 10.26 15.53 -33.27
CA PRO A 69 10.65 15.07 -31.94
C PRO A 69 12.09 15.49 -31.62
N ILE A 70 12.27 16.08 -30.43
CA ILE A 70 13.57 16.49 -29.89
C ILE A 70 14.46 15.25 -29.71
N SER A 71 15.74 15.34 -30.07
CA SER A 71 16.66 14.19 -29.98
C SER A 71 17.13 13.97 -28.54
N ALA A 72 17.72 12.80 -28.26
CA ALA A 72 18.28 12.50 -26.95
C ALA A 72 19.48 13.42 -26.58
N GLU A 73 20.17 13.95 -27.59
CA GLU A 73 21.39 14.77 -27.44
C GLU A 73 21.05 16.23 -27.07
N ASP A 74 19.88 16.73 -27.48
CA ASP A 74 19.41 18.08 -27.14
C ASP A 74 19.12 18.27 -25.64
N TRP A 75 18.78 17.18 -24.92
CA TRP A 75 18.47 17.25 -23.49
C TRP A 75 19.71 17.44 -22.60
N GLU A 76 20.89 16.99 -23.04
CA GLU A 76 22.14 17.28 -22.32
C GLU A 76 22.49 18.77 -22.40
N ALA A 77 22.14 19.46 -23.48
CA ALA A 77 22.36 20.91 -23.63
C ALA A 77 21.45 21.78 -22.74
N VAL A 78 20.29 21.27 -22.31
CA VAL A 78 19.40 21.94 -21.34
C VAL A 78 19.89 21.77 -19.90
N LEU A 79 20.60 20.68 -19.62
CA LEU A 79 21.17 20.38 -18.30
C LEU A 79 22.61 20.93 -18.13
N SER A 80 23.34 21.13 -19.23
CA SER A 80 24.74 21.56 -19.24
C SER A 80 24.87 23.06 -19.55
N GLY A 81 24.57 23.90 -18.55
CA GLY A 81 24.80 25.35 -18.65
C GLY A 81 26.27 25.68 -18.94
N GLY A 82 26.53 26.37 -20.06
CA GLY A 82 27.88 26.50 -20.63
C GLY A 82 28.87 27.38 -19.83
N ASP A 83 30.15 27.02 -19.94
CA ASP A 83 31.29 27.68 -19.30
C ASP A 83 31.49 29.16 -19.68
N MET A 84 31.99 29.95 -18.72
CA MET A 84 32.95 31.04 -19.00
C MET A 84 33.95 31.23 -17.84
N ALA A 85 35.24 30.96 -18.12
CA ALA A 85 36.45 31.37 -17.41
C ALA A 85 36.72 30.88 -15.96
N ALA A 86 37.80 30.11 -15.79
CA ALA A 86 38.48 29.85 -14.50
C ALA A 86 39.49 30.98 -14.18
N PRO A 87 39.80 31.28 -12.89
CA PRO A 87 40.72 30.46 -12.06
C PRO A 87 40.35 30.46 -10.54
N PRO A 88 41.24 30.06 -9.60
CA PRO A 88 41.76 28.71 -9.42
C PRO A 88 41.46 28.10 -8.02
N ALA A 89 41.27 26.78 -7.98
CA ALA A 89 41.60 25.88 -6.85
C ALA A 89 41.22 26.30 -5.40
N ALA A 90 39.93 26.34 -5.07
CA ALA A 90 39.43 26.15 -3.70
C ALA A 90 38.04 25.48 -3.70
N ALA A 91 37.64 24.88 -2.56
CA ALA A 91 36.30 24.38 -2.24
C ALA A 91 35.57 23.54 -3.32
N ARG A 92 35.78 22.21 -3.30
CA ARG A 92 34.81 21.27 -3.91
C ARG A 92 33.54 21.21 -3.07
N SER A 93 32.46 21.82 -3.54
CA SER A 93 31.09 21.57 -3.07
C SER A 93 30.11 21.83 -4.22
N GLN A 94 29.72 20.76 -4.93
CA GLN A 94 28.66 20.76 -5.94
C GLN A 94 27.79 19.52 -5.68
N ASP A 95 26.48 19.66 -5.88
CA ASP A 95 25.49 18.95 -5.08
C ASP A 95 25.39 17.44 -5.29
N ALA A 96 25.40 16.71 -4.18
CA ALA A 96 25.16 15.28 -4.11
C ALA A 96 23.95 15.00 -3.21
N SER A 97 22.75 14.97 -3.81
CA SER A 97 21.52 14.55 -3.11
C SER A 97 20.39 14.21 -4.09
N PHE A 98 20.13 12.92 -4.32
CA PHE A 98 18.77 12.51 -4.70
C PHE A 98 17.85 12.55 -3.48
N LEU A 99 18.37 12.10 -2.33
CA LEU A 99 17.69 12.05 -1.04
C LEU A 99 18.69 12.30 0.12
N ARG A 100 19.43 13.43 0.11
CA ARG A 100 19.90 13.97 1.42
C ARG A 100 18.61 14.31 2.16
N TRP A 101 18.41 13.64 3.28
CA TRP A 101 17.10 13.52 3.93
C TRP A 101 15.99 12.80 3.10
N ILE A 102 15.93 11.47 3.20
CA ILE A 102 14.67 10.86 3.72
C ILE A 102 14.71 10.77 5.25
N MET A 103 15.90 10.79 5.88
CA MET A 103 16.08 10.74 7.35
C MET A 103 17.42 11.34 7.85
N ASP A 104 17.98 12.40 7.25
CA ASP A 104 19.31 12.94 7.67
C ASP A 104 19.21 13.62 9.06
N ALA A 105 19.42 12.83 10.10
CA ALA A 105 19.49 13.31 11.47
C ALA A 105 20.84 13.98 11.73
N ASP A 106 20.89 15.32 11.57
CA ASP A 106 21.97 16.20 12.05
C ASP A 106 22.00 16.29 13.61
N ALA A 107 21.79 15.14 14.27
CA ALA A 107 21.89 14.91 15.70
C ALA A 107 22.03 13.40 16.02
N GLN A 108 22.81 12.63 15.24
CA GLN A 108 23.23 11.27 15.64
C GLN A 108 24.71 10.93 15.40
N VAL A 109 25.54 11.98 15.43
CA VAL A 109 26.81 12.00 16.17
C VAL A 109 26.63 13.22 17.08
N ASP A 110 26.43 13.12 18.39
CA ASP A 110 27.05 12.22 19.37
C ASP A 110 26.11 11.21 20.09
N ALA A 111 26.58 10.65 21.20
CA ALA A 111 26.06 9.47 21.89
C ALA A 111 24.85 9.73 22.82
N PHE A 112 24.24 8.61 23.25
CA PHE A 112 23.36 8.56 24.42
C PHE A 112 24.07 9.12 25.67
N ASP A 113 23.53 10.18 26.27
CA ASP A 113 23.78 10.56 27.66
C ASP A 113 22.44 10.99 28.32
N PRO A 114 21.96 10.33 29.39
CA PRO A 114 20.62 10.54 29.91
C PRO A 114 20.47 11.69 30.93
N PHE A 115 21.47 12.54 31.18
CA PHE A 115 21.38 13.63 32.18
C PHE A 115 21.99 14.97 31.75
N LEU A 116 21.14 15.96 31.42
CA LEU A 116 21.24 17.40 31.76
C LEU A 116 20.02 18.16 31.17
N PRO A 117 19.61 19.34 31.71
CA PRO A 117 18.34 19.99 31.36
C PRO A 117 18.44 21.00 30.19
N CYS A 118 17.33 21.19 29.48
CA CYS A 118 17.18 22.20 28.44
C CYS A 118 17.05 23.63 29.01
N GLN A 119 17.42 24.64 28.22
CA GLN A 119 17.05 26.04 28.43
C GLN A 119 16.08 26.50 27.34
N GLU A 120 15.13 27.36 27.71
CA GLU A 120 14.16 27.97 26.80
C GLU A 120 14.79 29.11 25.98
N THR A 121 14.30 29.30 24.75
CA THR A 121 14.45 30.56 24.00
C THR A 121 13.08 31.02 23.52
N ALA A 122 12.80 32.32 23.67
CA ALA A 122 11.47 32.87 23.44
C ALA A 122 11.16 33.09 21.95
N VAL A 123 9.91 32.83 21.56
CA VAL A 123 9.37 33.11 20.23
C VAL A 123 8.94 34.59 20.15
N VAL A 124 9.16 35.22 18.99
CA VAL A 124 8.67 36.57 18.67
C VAL A 124 7.68 36.47 17.51
N GLU A 125 6.44 36.91 17.73
CA GLU A 125 5.42 36.94 16.68
C GLU A 125 5.62 38.13 15.70
N PRO A 126 5.44 37.92 14.38
CA PRO A 126 5.17 38.98 13.43
C PRO A 126 3.65 39.20 13.24
N PHE A 127 3.22 40.45 13.36
CA PHE A 127 1.84 40.94 13.30
C PHE A 127 0.95 40.35 12.19
N LEU A 128 -0.23 39.86 12.58
CA LEU A 128 -1.33 39.51 11.67
C LEU A 128 -2.05 40.76 11.14
N GLN A 129 -2.42 40.74 9.85
CA GLN A 129 -3.48 41.60 9.31
C GLN A 129 -4.82 40.86 9.36
N PRO A 130 -5.92 41.49 9.80
CA PRO A 130 -7.22 40.83 9.89
C PRO A 130 -7.83 40.65 8.50
N GLN A 131 -7.92 39.40 8.03
CA GLN A 131 -8.80 39.07 6.91
C GLN A 131 -10.24 38.99 7.39
N LEU A 132 -11.17 39.52 6.59
CA LEU A 132 -12.60 39.47 6.87
C LEU A 132 -13.10 38.02 6.84
N PRO A 133 -13.94 37.58 7.80
CA PRO A 133 -14.51 36.25 7.77
C PRO A 133 -15.33 36.01 6.49
N LEU A 134 -14.99 34.97 5.76
CA LEU A 134 -15.95 34.32 4.86
C LEU A 134 -17.07 33.69 5.72
N PRO A 135 -18.32 33.64 5.23
CA PRO A 135 -19.42 33.10 6.02
C PRO A 135 -19.18 31.62 6.33
N VAL A 136 -19.07 31.31 7.62
CA VAL A 136 -19.13 29.93 8.12
C VAL A 136 -20.53 29.38 7.84
N ALA A 137 -20.61 28.16 7.34
CA ALA A 137 -21.88 27.50 7.06
C ALA A 137 -22.44 26.88 8.36
N ASP A 138 -23.13 27.70 9.16
CA ASP A 138 -23.59 27.38 10.53
C ASP A 138 -24.58 26.19 10.64
N ASP A 139 -25.08 25.65 9.52
CA ASP A 139 -26.04 24.52 9.47
C ASP A 139 -25.42 23.16 9.05
N LEU A 140 -24.10 23.02 8.96
CA LEU A 140 -23.44 21.77 8.55
C LEU A 140 -23.26 20.75 9.69
N GLU A 141 -24.35 20.07 10.07
CA GLU A 141 -24.31 18.87 10.92
C GLU A 141 -23.43 17.76 10.31
N PRO A 142 -22.23 17.47 10.85
CA PRO A 142 -21.29 16.59 10.16
C PRO A 142 -21.69 15.12 10.26
N GLY A 143 -22.28 14.71 11.39
CA GLY A 143 -22.77 13.35 11.61
C GLY A 143 -23.86 12.96 10.61
N ALA A 144 -24.94 13.75 10.53
CA ALA A 144 -26.02 13.53 9.58
C ALA A 144 -25.55 13.51 8.11
N THR A 145 -24.56 14.35 7.77
CA THR A 145 -23.97 14.39 6.43
C THR A 145 -23.17 13.12 6.11
N VAL A 146 -22.49 12.52 7.10
CA VAL A 146 -21.84 11.22 6.96
C VAL A 146 -22.88 10.09 6.91
N ASP A 147 -23.90 10.09 7.75
CA ASP A 147 -24.91 9.02 7.82
C ASP A 147 -25.74 8.91 6.52
N GLU A 148 -26.04 10.03 5.86
CA GLU A 148 -26.61 10.03 4.50
C GLU A 148 -25.64 9.45 3.46
N LEU A 149 -24.34 9.73 3.56
CA LEU A 149 -23.34 9.13 2.66
C LEU A 149 -23.24 7.61 2.89
N LEU A 150 -23.34 7.14 4.14
CA LEU A 150 -23.39 5.71 4.44
C LEU A 150 -24.65 5.03 3.91
N GLU A 151 -25.79 5.73 3.86
CA GLU A 151 -27.01 5.25 3.18
C GLU A 151 -26.81 5.13 1.66
N ALA A 152 -26.09 6.06 1.03
CA ALA A 152 -25.71 5.93 -0.38
C ALA A 152 -24.82 4.70 -0.62
N VAL A 153 -23.86 4.43 0.29
CA VAL A 153 -23.04 3.20 0.26
C VAL A 153 -23.92 1.95 0.42
N ARG A 154 -24.86 1.92 1.39
CA ARG A 154 -25.78 0.78 1.58
C ARG A 154 -26.62 0.49 0.33
N ARG A 155 -27.09 1.53 -0.37
CA ARG A 155 -27.88 1.38 -1.59
C ARG A 155 -27.07 0.89 -2.77
N ALA A 156 -25.86 1.43 -2.98
CA ALA A 156 -24.95 0.91 -3.99
C ALA A 156 -24.61 -0.58 -3.75
N ASP A 157 -24.34 -0.95 -2.49
CA ASP A 157 -24.07 -2.33 -2.05
C ASP A 157 -25.28 -3.28 -2.28
N ALA A 158 -26.50 -2.76 -2.18
CA ALA A 158 -27.75 -3.47 -2.47
C ALA A 158 -28.16 -3.43 -3.96
N GLY A 159 -27.38 -2.80 -4.84
CA GLY A 159 -27.67 -2.65 -6.28
C GLY A 159 -28.64 -1.52 -6.64
N ASP A 160 -29.11 -0.72 -5.67
CA ASP A 160 -29.85 0.54 -5.91
C ASP A 160 -28.90 1.68 -6.31
N SER A 161 -28.28 1.51 -7.48
CA SER A 161 -27.39 2.51 -8.09
C SER A 161 -28.12 3.83 -8.42
N THR A 162 -29.45 3.86 -8.43
CA THR A 162 -30.23 5.08 -8.69
C THR A 162 -30.46 5.88 -7.42
N GLY A 163 -31.02 5.27 -6.37
CA GLY A 163 -31.18 5.93 -5.06
C GLY A 163 -29.83 6.32 -4.43
N ALA A 164 -28.77 5.54 -4.66
CA ALA A 164 -27.42 5.94 -4.27
C ALA A 164 -26.98 7.26 -4.97
N ARG A 165 -27.19 7.38 -6.29
CA ARG A 165 -26.90 8.62 -7.03
C ARG A 165 -27.79 9.79 -6.61
N GLU A 166 -29.07 9.56 -6.30
CA GLU A 166 -29.99 10.59 -5.79
C GLU A 166 -29.54 11.15 -4.43
N ILE A 167 -28.97 10.33 -3.55
CA ILE A 167 -28.41 10.80 -2.28
C ILE A 167 -27.13 11.59 -2.53
N LEU A 168 -26.21 11.05 -3.33
CA LEU A 168 -24.94 11.72 -3.66
C LEU A 168 -25.18 13.08 -4.32
N ALA A 169 -26.20 13.20 -5.19
CA ALA A 169 -26.60 14.46 -5.80
C ALA A 169 -27.02 15.54 -4.77
N ARG A 170 -27.66 15.15 -3.66
CA ARG A 170 -27.96 16.08 -2.55
C ARG A 170 -26.72 16.42 -1.73
N LEU A 171 -25.85 15.44 -1.50
CA LEU A 171 -24.61 15.62 -0.73
C LEU A 171 -23.55 16.48 -1.46
N ASN A 172 -23.63 16.63 -2.78
CA ASN A 172 -22.77 17.54 -3.56
C ASN A 172 -22.81 18.99 -3.06
N HIS A 173 -23.88 19.43 -2.40
CA HIS A 173 -24.00 20.78 -1.82
C HIS A 173 -23.60 20.87 -0.34
N ARG A 174 -23.25 19.74 0.30
CA ARG A 174 -22.94 19.64 1.75
C ARG A 174 -21.52 19.12 2.05
N LEU A 175 -20.95 18.35 1.13
CA LEU A 175 -19.57 17.86 1.22
C LEU A 175 -18.64 18.72 0.35
N PRO A 176 -17.41 19.02 0.80
CA PRO A 176 -16.51 19.93 0.10
C PRO A 176 -16.08 19.40 -1.29
N SER A 177 -15.80 20.32 -2.22
CA SER A 177 -15.36 20.02 -3.58
C SER A 177 -14.57 21.20 -4.16
N PRO A 178 -13.21 21.15 -4.20
CA PRO A 178 -12.36 20.06 -3.72
C PRO A 178 -12.45 19.87 -2.19
N PRO A 179 -12.11 18.67 -1.66
CA PRO A 179 -11.77 18.55 -0.26
C PRO A 179 -10.51 19.36 0.05
N GLY A 180 -10.46 19.96 1.25
CA GLY A 180 -9.36 20.81 1.69
C GLY A 180 -9.75 21.77 2.81
N HIS A 181 -8.77 22.48 3.37
CA HIS A 181 -8.97 23.51 4.40
C HIS A 181 -9.84 24.67 3.87
N PRO A 182 -10.79 25.23 4.64
CA PRO A 182 -11.00 25.11 6.10
C PRO A 182 -12.04 24.05 6.52
N HIS A 183 -12.37 23.08 5.67
CA HIS A 183 -13.43 22.11 6.02
C HIS A 183 -12.98 21.09 7.09
N PRO A 184 -13.85 20.72 8.04
CA PRO A 184 -13.56 19.73 9.07
C PRO A 184 -12.98 18.42 8.50
N PRO A 185 -11.97 17.79 9.15
CA PRO A 185 -11.34 16.55 8.68
C PRO A 185 -12.33 15.44 8.27
N ILE A 186 -13.43 15.30 9.02
CA ILE A 186 -14.48 14.32 8.76
C ILE A 186 -15.25 14.58 7.45
N LEU A 187 -15.47 15.86 7.08
CA LEU A 187 -16.13 16.22 5.82
C LEU A 187 -15.17 16.12 4.63
N ARG A 188 -13.87 16.37 4.82
CA ARG A 188 -12.82 16.11 3.81
C ARG A 188 -12.73 14.61 3.50
N ALA A 189 -12.64 13.76 4.53
CA ALA A 189 -12.65 12.31 4.38
C ALA A 189 -13.95 11.77 3.73
N ALA A 190 -15.12 12.33 4.09
CA ALA A 190 -16.39 11.96 3.49
C ALA A 190 -16.52 12.42 2.02
N ALA A 191 -15.97 13.57 1.64
CA ALA A 191 -15.93 14.02 0.24
C ALA A 191 -15.14 13.05 -0.66
N HIS A 192 -14.00 12.52 -0.21
CA HIS A 192 -13.29 11.47 -0.94
C HIS A 192 -14.14 10.20 -1.15
N LEU A 193 -14.95 9.81 -0.16
CA LEU A 193 -15.83 8.64 -0.27
C LEU A 193 -17.00 8.90 -1.23
N ARG A 194 -17.60 10.10 -1.19
CA ARG A 194 -18.58 10.57 -2.19
C ARG A 194 -17.99 10.45 -3.60
N ASP A 195 -16.78 10.97 -3.81
CA ASP A 195 -16.16 11.01 -5.13
C ASP A 195 -15.77 9.62 -5.65
N ALA A 196 -15.22 8.76 -4.79
CA ALA A 196 -14.93 7.37 -5.13
C ALA A 196 -16.21 6.59 -5.48
N LEU A 197 -17.28 6.76 -4.69
CA LEU A 197 -18.56 6.09 -4.94
C LEU A 197 -19.26 6.60 -6.20
N LEU A 198 -19.22 7.91 -6.46
CA LEU A 198 -19.72 8.51 -7.71
C LEU A 198 -18.98 7.93 -8.93
N ARG A 199 -17.65 7.78 -8.86
CA ARG A 199 -16.86 7.17 -9.96
C ARG A 199 -17.33 5.74 -10.24
N VAL A 200 -17.40 4.89 -9.22
CA VAL A 200 -17.84 3.49 -9.34
C VAL A 200 -19.25 3.38 -9.92
N LEU A 201 -20.19 4.24 -9.47
CA LEU A 201 -21.58 4.26 -9.95
C LEU A 201 -21.75 4.84 -11.36
N VAL A 202 -20.75 5.53 -11.91
CA VAL A 202 -20.80 6.16 -13.25
C VAL A 202 -20.03 5.36 -14.30
N THR A 203 -18.86 4.79 -13.98
CA THR A 203 -18.03 4.12 -14.99
C THR A 203 -18.52 2.73 -15.37
N SER A 204 -19.20 2.01 -14.45
CA SER A 204 -19.67 0.63 -14.65
C SER A 204 -18.59 -0.38 -15.09
N ALA A 205 -17.31 -0.02 -14.95
CA ALA A 205 -16.17 -0.80 -15.42
C ALA A 205 -15.44 -1.46 -14.23
N PRO A 206 -15.02 -2.73 -14.34
CA PRO A 206 -14.26 -3.39 -13.28
C PRO A 206 -12.85 -2.79 -13.20
N ALA A 207 -12.53 -2.26 -12.02
CA ALA A 207 -11.34 -1.47 -11.70
C ALA A 207 -11.19 -0.14 -12.48
N PRO A 208 -10.49 0.86 -11.92
CA PRO A 208 -9.85 1.87 -12.76
C PRO A 208 -8.83 1.15 -13.64
N ALA A 209 -9.09 1.06 -14.94
CA ALA A 209 -8.05 0.72 -15.91
C ALA A 209 -6.85 1.64 -15.64
N ALA A 210 -5.69 1.07 -15.32
CA ALA A 210 -4.62 1.74 -14.59
C ALA A 210 -4.39 3.16 -15.12
N VAL A 211 -4.80 4.16 -14.33
CA VAL A 211 -4.70 5.58 -14.72
C VAL A 211 -3.27 5.80 -15.14
N SER A 212 -3.06 6.22 -16.39
CA SER A 212 -1.76 6.16 -17.06
C SER A 212 -0.78 7.10 -16.37
N THR A 213 -0.12 6.60 -15.33
CA THR A 213 0.68 7.38 -14.37
C THR A 213 1.80 8.07 -15.11
N THR A 214 1.64 9.36 -15.32
CA THR A 214 2.64 10.18 -16.00
C THR A 214 3.89 10.29 -15.12
N PRO A 215 5.06 10.66 -15.68
CA PRO A 215 6.23 11.00 -14.88
C PRO A 215 5.95 12.12 -13.85
N LEU A 216 4.98 13.00 -14.14
CA LEU A 216 4.50 14.02 -13.20
C LEU A 216 3.74 13.40 -12.01
N ASP A 217 2.85 12.43 -12.24
CA ASP A 217 2.15 11.73 -11.16
C ASP A 217 3.13 10.97 -10.25
N VAL A 218 4.20 10.39 -10.82
CA VAL A 218 5.27 9.77 -10.03
C VAL A 218 6.03 10.82 -9.20
N ALA A 219 6.35 11.98 -9.76
CA ALA A 219 6.99 13.06 -9.01
C ALA A 219 6.10 13.62 -7.89
N LEU A 220 4.79 13.74 -8.14
CA LEU A 220 3.80 14.19 -7.15
C LEU A 220 3.56 13.14 -6.05
N LYS A 221 3.54 11.84 -6.39
CA LYS A 221 3.62 10.74 -5.41
C LYS A 221 4.86 10.88 -4.52
N VAL A 222 6.06 11.06 -5.08
CA VAL A 222 7.31 11.25 -4.31
C VAL A 222 7.19 12.44 -3.35
N ALA A 223 6.68 13.58 -3.84
CA ALA A 223 6.46 14.77 -3.03
C ALA A 223 5.44 14.54 -1.89
N ALA A 224 4.39 13.73 -2.12
CA ALA A 224 3.43 13.35 -1.10
C ALA A 224 4.01 12.37 -0.07
N HIS A 225 4.78 11.37 -0.49
CA HIS A 225 5.46 10.45 0.43
C HIS A 225 6.50 11.15 1.31
N ARG A 226 7.21 12.15 0.78
CA ARG A 226 8.07 13.04 1.57
C ARG A 226 7.23 13.87 2.56
N ALA A 227 6.21 14.57 2.08
CA ALA A 227 5.32 15.35 2.94
C ALA A 227 4.68 14.52 4.08
N LEU A 228 4.42 13.23 3.85
CA LEU A 228 3.91 12.32 4.87
C LEU A 228 4.92 12.07 5.99
N ALA A 229 6.19 11.83 5.62
CA ALA A 229 7.27 11.61 6.58
C ALA A 229 7.65 12.90 7.33
N ASP A 230 7.60 14.05 6.64
CA ASP A 230 7.92 15.37 7.22
C ASP A 230 6.81 15.83 8.21
N ALA A 231 5.54 15.51 7.94
CA ALA A 231 4.39 15.98 8.73
C ALA A 231 3.75 14.96 9.70
N SER A 232 4.15 13.68 9.68
CA SER A 232 3.51 12.64 10.50
C SER A 232 4.49 11.55 10.94
N PRO A 233 4.53 11.17 12.25
CA PRO A 233 5.40 10.10 12.74
C PRO A 233 5.02 8.69 12.24
N THR A 234 3.94 8.57 11.47
CA THR A 234 3.40 7.31 10.95
C THR A 234 4.40 6.53 10.09
N VAL A 235 5.24 7.21 9.31
CA VAL A 235 6.26 6.57 8.45
C VAL A 235 7.43 6.05 9.28
N GLN A 236 7.94 6.86 10.20
CA GLN A 236 9.05 6.51 11.08
C GLN A 236 8.64 5.36 12.01
N PHE A 237 7.40 5.38 12.54
CA PHE A 237 6.86 4.31 13.37
C PHE A 237 6.81 2.99 12.59
N ALA A 238 6.23 3.00 11.39
CA ALA A 238 6.19 1.82 10.53
C ALA A 238 7.59 1.28 10.23
N ASN A 239 8.52 2.17 9.82
CA ASN A 239 9.87 1.80 9.40
C ASN A 239 10.72 1.27 10.56
N PHE A 240 10.77 1.96 11.71
CA PHE A 240 11.61 1.57 12.84
C PHE A 240 11.09 0.28 13.51
N THR A 241 9.79 0.19 13.79
CA THR A 241 9.20 -1.03 14.39
C THR A 241 9.35 -2.24 13.47
N SER A 242 9.20 -2.06 12.15
CA SER A 242 9.44 -3.13 11.18
C SER A 242 10.92 -3.51 11.08
N THR A 243 11.83 -2.52 11.06
CA THR A 243 13.28 -2.76 11.03
C THR A 243 13.74 -3.54 12.25
N GLN A 244 13.30 -3.18 13.45
CA GLN A 244 13.65 -3.92 14.66
C GLN A 244 13.10 -5.34 14.64
N ALA A 245 11.84 -5.55 14.22
CA ALA A 245 11.25 -6.88 14.08
C ALA A 245 11.99 -7.77 13.06
N LEU A 246 12.55 -7.16 12.01
CA LEU A 246 13.42 -7.85 11.04
C LEU A 246 14.77 -8.22 11.67
N LEU A 247 15.44 -7.28 12.33
CA LEU A 247 16.73 -7.51 13.00
C LEU A 247 16.63 -8.57 14.10
N ASP A 248 15.57 -8.55 14.90
CA ASP A 248 15.31 -9.51 15.98
C ASP A 248 15.19 -10.96 15.45
N ALA A 249 14.62 -11.14 14.25
CA ALA A 249 14.40 -12.46 13.64
C ALA A 249 15.53 -12.92 12.70
N LEU A 250 16.22 -11.99 12.03
CA LEU A 250 17.37 -12.26 11.14
C LEU A 250 18.67 -12.45 11.94
N GLY A 251 18.77 -11.86 13.13
CA GLY A 251 19.92 -11.98 14.03
C GLY A 251 21.22 -11.54 13.36
N THR A 252 22.24 -12.41 13.38
CA THR A 252 23.57 -12.13 12.83
C THR A 252 23.74 -12.52 11.35
N ALA A 253 22.64 -12.77 10.62
CA ALA A 253 22.67 -13.15 9.22
C ALA A 253 23.43 -12.13 8.34
N ARG A 254 24.35 -12.62 7.50
CA ARG A 254 25.16 -11.79 6.57
C ARG A 254 24.63 -11.76 5.14
N ARG A 255 23.68 -12.63 4.80
CA ARG A 255 22.86 -12.55 3.59
C ARG A 255 21.40 -12.47 4.02
N VAL A 256 20.75 -11.35 3.72
CA VAL A 256 19.35 -11.10 4.04
C VAL A 256 18.59 -10.99 2.71
N HIS A 257 17.50 -11.74 2.56
CA HIS A 257 16.61 -11.64 1.41
C HIS A 257 15.24 -11.15 1.86
N VAL A 258 14.95 -9.88 1.58
CA VAL A 258 13.65 -9.27 1.79
C VAL A 258 12.79 -9.47 0.54
N VAL A 259 11.56 -9.96 0.73
CA VAL A 259 10.51 -9.95 -0.29
C VAL A 259 9.43 -8.97 0.15
N ASP A 260 9.19 -7.93 -0.64
CA ASP A 260 8.29 -6.82 -0.33
C ASP A 260 7.15 -6.76 -1.37
N LEU A 261 5.91 -6.71 -0.91
CA LEU A 261 4.73 -6.69 -1.77
C LEU A 261 4.23 -5.27 -2.09
N ASP A 262 4.89 -4.25 -1.56
CA ASP A 262 4.44 -2.85 -1.63
C ASP A 262 5.64 -1.89 -1.65
N VAL A 263 6.67 -2.17 -2.44
CA VAL A 263 7.99 -1.51 -2.28
C VAL A 263 7.96 0.03 -2.36
N GLY A 264 6.98 0.60 -3.08
CA GLY A 264 6.82 2.04 -3.28
C GLY A 264 8.13 2.68 -3.75
N PHE A 265 8.60 3.69 -3.00
CA PHE A 265 9.87 4.39 -3.24
C PHE A 265 11.06 3.83 -2.42
N GLY A 266 10.94 2.61 -1.88
CA GLY A 266 12.03 1.88 -1.20
C GLY A 266 12.47 2.41 0.18
N GLY A 267 12.05 3.60 0.61
CA GLY A 267 12.58 4.30 1.78
C GLY A 267 12.58 3.50 3.10
N ARG A 268 11.70 2.51 3.27
CA ARG A 268 11.69 1.60 4.44
C ARG A 268 12.94 0.71 4.55
N TRP A 269 13.68 0.50 3.45
CA TRP A 269 14.86 -0.36 3.41
C TRP A 269 16.16 0.35 3.82
N ALA A 270 16.19 1.68 3.78
CA ALA A 270 17.34 2.47 4.24
C ALA A 270 17.69 2.24 5.73
N PRO A 271 16.76 2.31 6.71
CA PRO A 271 17.09 2.03 8.12
C PRO A 271 17.62 0.60 8.34
N LEU A 272 17.11 -0.40 7.62
CA LEU A 272 17.64 -1.77 7.69
C LEU A 272 19.08 -1.85 7.15
N MET A 273 19.38 -1.19 6.04
CA MET A 273 20.75 -1.12 5.50
C MET A 273 21.71 -0.43 6.48
N GLN A 274 21.29 0.67 7.12
CA GLN A 274 22.08 1.39 8.12
C GLN A 274 22.42 0.49 9.31
N GLU A 275 21.44 -0.20 9.89
CA GLU A 275 21.68 -1.10 11.03
C GLU A 275 22.54 -2.30 10.65
N LEU A 276 22.32 -2.94 9.50
CA LEU A 276 23.19 -4.03 9.01
C LEU A 276 24.65 -3.55 8.84
N ALA A 277 24.86 -2.34 8.31
CA ALA A 277 26.19 -1.74 8.18
C ALA A 277 26.82 -1.40 9.54
N LEU A 278 26.06 -0.84 10.49
CA LEU A 278 26.53 -0.51 11.84
C LEU A 278 26.89 -1.77 12.63
N GLN A 279 26.08 -2.81 12.58
CA GLN A 279 26.32 -4.10 13.25
C GLN A 279 27.49 -4.88 12.63
N TRP A 280 27.77 -4.70 11.33
CA TRP A 280 28.99 -5.19 10.70
C TRP A 280 30.22 -4.41 11.17
N ARG A 281 30.20 -3.07 11.11
CA ARG A 281 31.31 -2.20 11.53
C ARG A 281 31.67 -2.34 13.03
N ARG A 282 30.71 -2.73 13.87
CA ARG A 282 30.90 -2.98 15.32
C ARG A 282 31.35 -4.42 15.67
N ALA A 283 31.47 -5.34 14.71
CA ALA A 283 31.77 -6.75 14.98
C ALA A 283 33.23 -6.96 15.45
N PRO A 284 33.48 -7.52 16.66
CA PRO A 284 34.81 -7.43 17.29
C PRO A 284 35.84 -8.49 16.84
N VAL A 285 35.58 -9.32 15.81
CA VAL A 285 36.46 -10.45 15.45
C VAL A 285 36.56 -10.66 13.93
N SER A 286 37.76 -10.48 13.38
CA SER A 286 38.16 -10.76 11.97
C SER A 286 37.43 -9.97 10.87
N PRO A 287 38.00 -9.89 9.65
CA PRO A 287 37.35 -9.26 8.51
C PRO A 287 36.25 -10.19 7.93
N LEU A 288 35.08 -10.22 8.58
CA LEU A 288 33.89 -10.80 7.96
C LEU A 288 33.53 -9.99 6.69
N PRO A 289 33.04 -10.66 5.62
CA PRO A 289 32.55 -9.96 4.44
C PRO A 289 31.42 -8.98 4.83
N PRO A 290 31.28 -7.86 4.10
CA PRO A 290 30.16 -6.94 4.32
C PRO A 290 28.83 -7.66 4.15
N PRO A 291 27.77 -7.23 4.85
CA PRO A 291 26.44 -7.82 4.68
C PRO A 291 25.94 -7.61 3.24
N CYS A 292 25.17 -8.57 2.77
CA CYS A 292 24.44 -8.50 1.51
C CYS A 292 22.94 -8.43 1.80
N LEU A 293 22.27 -7.41 1.27
CA LEU A 293 20.81 -7.28 1.29
C LEU A 293 20.26 -7.44 -0.12
N LYS A 294 19.45 -8.47 -0.33
CA LYS A 294 18.65 -8.67 -1.55
C LYS A 294 17.23 -8.20 -1.28
N VAL A 295 16.71 -7.26 -2.07
CA VAL A 295 15.31 -6.85 -2.05
C VAL A 295 14.61 -7.38 -3.30
N THR A 296 13.46 -8.01 -3.15
CA THR A 296 12.62 -8.49 -4.25
C THR A 296 11.22 -7.91 -4.11
N ALA A 297 10.90 -6.94 -4.96
CA ALA A 297 9.58 -6.35 -5.05
C ALA A 297 8.65 -7.26 -5.85
N LEU A 298 7.53 -7.70 -5.26
CA LEU A 298 6.47 -8.39 -5.97
C LEU A 298 5.50 -7.36 -6.55
N VAL A 299 5.35 -7.35 -7.87
CA VAL A 299 4.56 -6.36 -8.61
C VAL A 299 3.34 -7.04 -9.20
N SER A 300 2.15 -6.75 -8.67
CA SER A 300 0.91 -7.36 -9.15
C SER A 300 0.30 -6.62 -10.33
N PRO A 301 -0.35 -7.32 -11.28
CA PRO A 301 -1.16 -6.69 -12.33
C PRO A 301 -2.24 -5.80 -11.70
N GLY A 302 -2.33 -4.54 -12.14
CA GLY A 302 -3.23 -3.55 -11.54
C GLY A 302 -2.64 -2.76 -10.35
N SER A 303 -1.42 -3.05 -9.90
CA SER A 303 -0.68 -2.14 -9.03
C SER A 303 -0.38 -0.82 -9.77
N SER A 304 -0.47 0.32 -9.06
CA SER A 304 -0.16 1.65 -9.62
C SER A 304 1.34 1.98 -9.64
N ALA A 305 2.21 0.98 -9.39
CA ALA A 305 3.66 1.11 -9.43
C ALA A 305 4.14 1.29 -10.88
N HIS A 306 4.41 2.54 -11.28
CA HIS A 306 4.92 2.87 -12.61
C HIS A 306 6.35 2.29 -12.79
N PRO A 307 6.79 1.89 -14.00
CA PRO A 307 8.18 1.47 -14.20
C PRO A 307 9.23 2.49 -13.75
N LEU A 308 8.92 3.79 -13.77
CA LEU A 308 9.77 4.85 -13.22
C LEU A 308 9.89 4.78 -11.68
N GLU A 309 8.82 4.43 -10.96
CA GLU A 309 8.80 4.28 -9.51
C GLU A 309 9.72 3.13 -9.05
N LEU A 310 9.69 2.01 -9.79
CA LEU A 310 10.62 0.89 -9.59
C LEU A 310 12.06 1.25 -9.99
N HIS A 311 12.26 2.04 -11.06
CA HIS A 311 13.58 2.50 -11.48
C HIS A 311 14.25 3.42 -10.46
N LEU A 312 13.52 4.45 -9.99
CA LEU A 312 14.00 5.38 -8.96
C LEU A 312 14.30 4.65 -7.63
N THR A 313 13.47 3.66 -7.28
CA THR A 313 13.67 2.80 -6.11
C THR A 313 14.96 1.98 -6.23
N HIS A 314 15.17 1.30 -7.36
CA HIS A 314 16.40 0.55 -7.60
C HIS A 314 17.63 1.46 -7.55
N GLN A 315 17.60 2.59 -8.27
CA GLN A 315 18.73 3.53 -8.33
C GLN A 315 19.05 4.11 -6.94
N GLY A 316 18.03 4.52 -6.18
CA GLY A 316 18.18 5.07 -4.84
C GLY A 316 18.76 4.06 -3.85
N LEU A 317 18.21 2.84 -3.80
CA LEU A 317 18.68 1.79 -2.90
C LEU A 317 20.08 1.29 -3.24
N THR A 318 20.40 1.11 -4.53
CA THR A 318 21.74 0.71 -4.98
C THR A 318 22.79 1.77 -4.63
N ARG A 319 22.47 3.06 -4.80
CA ARG A 319 23.36 4.16 -4.40
C ARG A 319 23.57 4.18 -2.89
N PHE A 320 22.50 4.11 -2.10
CA PHE A 320 22.56 4.16 -0.64
C PHE A 320 23.32 2.96 -0.03
N ALA A 321 23.17 1.77 -0.61
CA ALA A 321 23.95 0.60 -0.23
C ALA A 321 25.45 0.77 -0.52
N ALA A 322 25.81 1.37 -1.67
CA ALA A 322 27.19 1.68 -2.02
C ALA A 322 27.80 2.74 -1.07
N ASP A 323 27.05 3.79 -0.73
CA ASP A 323 27.46 4.83 0.24
C ASP A 323 27.69 4.23 1.66
N LEU A 324 26.95 3.17 2.02
CA LEU A 324 27.16 2.40 3.25
C LEU A 324 28.27 1.33 3.16
N GLY A 325 28.77 1.02 1.96
CA GLY A 325 29.78 -0.01 1.73
C GLY A 325 29.27 -1.45 1.90
N ILE A 326 27.97 -1.69 1.68
CA ILE A 326 27.35 -3.02 1.76
C ILE A 326 26.98 -3.56 0.37
N SER A 327 26.85 -4.88 0.24
CA SER A 327 26.40 -5.48 -1.02
C SER A 327 24.88 -5.41 -1.14
N PHE A 328 24.37 -5.11 -2.33
CA PHE A 328 22.93 -4.99 -2.58
C PHE A 328 22.52 -5.57 -3.94
N GLU A 329 21.34 -6.18 -3.97
CA GLU A 329 20.71 -6.72 -5.16
C GLU A 329 19.22 -6.35 -5.15
N PHE A 330 18.69 -5.79 -6.25
CA PHE A 330 17.27 -5.48 -6.40
C PHE A 330 16.66 -6.28 -7.55
N ASN A 331 15.50 -6.88 -7.31
CA ASN A 331 14.68 -7.51 -8.35
C ASN A 331 13.24 -6.99 -8.26
N ALA A 332 12.62 -6.73 -9.41
CA ALA A 332 11.17 -6.60 -9.52
C ALA A 332 10.63 -7.84 -10.22
N VAL A 333 9.70 -8.55 -9.58
CA VAL A 333 9.13 -9.81 -10.07
C VAL A 333 7.62 -9.65 -10.21
N ALA A 334 7.09 -9.92 -11.39
CA ALA A 334 5.64 -9.92 -11.61
C ALA A 334 4.98 -11.04 -10.82
N PHE A 335 3.92 -10.72 -10.07
CA PHE A 335 3.18 -11.69 -9.25
C PHE A 335 1.66 -11.43 -9.35
N ASP A 336 0.98 -12.24 -10.13
CA ASP A 336 -0.48 -12.28 -10.19
C ASP A 336 -1.02 -13.24 -9.11
N PRO A 337 -1.82 -12.77 -8.12
CA PRO A 337 -2.46 -13.65 -7.14
C PRO A 337 -3.51 -14.61 -7.74
N LEU A 338 -3.94 -14.38 -8.99
CA LEU A 338 -4.88 -15.25 -9.72
C LEU A 338 -4.16 -16.39 -10.47
N ASP A 339 -2.85 -16.27 -10.73
CA ASP A 339 -2.06 -17.34 -11.33
C ASP A 339 -1.81 -18.46 -10.30
N PRO A 340 -2.17 -19.73 -10.57
CA PRO A 340 -1.81 -20.85 -9.70
C PRO A 340 -0.30 -21.16 -9.67
N LEU A 341 0.49 -20.65 -10.62
CA LEU A 341 1.92 -20.88 -10.74
C LEU A 341 2.72 -19.94 -9.80
N PRO A 342 3.82 -20.40 -9.16
CA PRO A 342 4.69 -19.50 -8.40
C PRO A 342 5.35 -18.45 -9.32
N PRO A 343 5.54 -17.20 -8.85
CA PRO A 343 6.04 -16.11 -9.68
C PRO A 343 7.45 -16.38 -10.23
N THR A 344 7.59 -16.39 -11.55
CA THR A 344 8.84 -16.71 -12.26
C THR A 344 9.95 -15.73 -11.87
N GLY A 345 11.05 -16.25 -11.36
CA GLY A 345 12.21 -15.46 -10.91
C GLY A 345 12.27 -15.25 -9.39
N LEU A 346 11.20 -15.55 -8.64
CA LEU A 346 11.25 -15.55 -7.17
C LEU A 346 12.00 -16.79 -6.67
N SER A 347 13.30 -16.65 -6.43
CA SER A 347 14.17 -17.70 -5.91
C SER A 347 14.98 -17.21 -4.71
N VAL A 348 15.14 -18.09 -3.71
CA VAL A 348 15.91 -17.88 -2.48
C VAL A 348 17.23 -18.63 -2.64
N ALA A 349 18.38 -17.98 -2.45
CA ALA A 349 19.66 -18.70 -2.51
C ALA A 349 19.88 -19.51 -1.21
N PRO A 350 20.49 -20.71 -1.29
CA PRO A 350 20.69 -21.55 -0.11
C PRO A 350 21.52 -20.80 0.95
N GLY A 351 20.95 -20.63 2.14
CA GLY A 351 21.56 -19.91 3.26
C GLY A 351 21.40 -18.39 3.25
N ASP A 352 20.49 -17.83 2.44
CA ASP A 352 19.94 -16.49 2.69
C ASP A 352 18.95 -16.55 3.87
N ALA A 353 18.97 -15.54 4.75
CA ALA A 353 17.94 -15.37 5.76
C ALA A 353 16.78 -14.57 5.16
N VAL A 354 15.66 -15.24 4.89
CA VAL A 354 14.51 -14.65 4.20
C VAL A 354 13.58 -13.96 5.19
N ALA A 355 13.12 -12.76 4.85
CA ALA A 355 12.02 -12.08 5.51
C ALA A 355 11.01 -11.54 4.48
N VAL A 356 9.75 -11.38 4.89
CA VAL A 356 8.68 -10.87 4.03
C VAL A 356 8.03 -9.64 4.65
N HIS A 357 7.71 -8.64 3.82
CA HIS A 357 7.00 -7.42 4.21
C HIS A 357 5.65 -7.30 3.50
N LEU A 358 4.58 -7.08 4.28
CA LEU A 358 3.19 -7.02 3.81
C LEU A 358 2.51 -5.71 4.25
N SER A 359 2.27 -4.79 3.32
CA SER A 359 1.39 -3.63 3.54
C SER A 359 -0.07 -4.04 3.34
N VAL A 360 -0.79 -4.22 4.45
CA VAL A 360 -2.20 -4.59 4.47
C VAL A 360 -3.02 -3.52 3.76
N GLY A 361 -3.76 -3.96 2.75
CA GLY A 361 -4.64 -3.12 1.96
C GLY A 361 -4.00 -2.49 0.73
N SER A 362 -2.67 -2.56 0.52
CA SER A 362 -2.10 -2.32 -0.82
C SER A 362 -2.41 -3.53 -1.73
N GLY A 363 -2.19 -4.73 -1.17
CA GLY A 363 -2.95 -5.94 -1.49
C GLY A 363 -3.35 -6.63 -0.19
N VAL A 364 -4.60 -7.11 -0.08
CA VAL A 364 -4.96 -8.01 1.04
C VAL A 364 -4.26 -9.35 0.80
N PRO A 365 -3.62 -9.98 1.81
CA PRO A 365 -2.88 -11.22 1.60
C PRO A 365 -3.81 -12.39 1.23
N SER A 366 -3.98 -12.60 -0.07
CA SER A 366 -4.82 -13.67 -0.63
C SER A 366 -4.30 -15.06 -0.25
N ALA A 367 -5.14 -16.09 -0.41
CA ALA A 367 -4.72 -17.49 -0.22
C ALA A 367 -3.58 -17.92 -1.18
N ALA A 368 -3.42 -17.27 -2.34
CA ALA A 368 -2.27 -17.48 -3.23
C ALA A 368 -1.02 -16.76 -2.70
N THR A 369 -1.16 -15.50 -2.27
CA THR A 369 -0.10 -14.71 -1.64
C THR A 369 0.49 -15.44 -0.44
N LEU A 370 -0.35 -15.89 0.49
CA LEU A 370 0.07 -16.63 1.69
C LEU A 370 0.74 -17.97 1.36
N ARG A 371 0.33 -18.64 0.27
CA ARG A 371 0.96 -19.87 -0.22
C ARG A 371 2.39 -19.61 -0.71
N VAL A 372 2.60 -18.55 -1.51
CA VAL A 372 3.95 -18.14 -1.96
C VAL A 372 4.82 -17.74 -0.78
N VAL A 373 4.29 -16.96 0.17
CA VAL A 373 5.00 -16.58 1.41
C VAL A 373 5.43 -17.81 2.22
N LYS A 374 4.59 -18.86 2.34
CA LYS A 374 4.99 -20.11 3.00
C LYS A 374 6.00 -20.94 2.22
N GLN A 375 6.00 -20.89 0.89
CA GLN A 375 7.02 -21.56 0.06
C GLN A 375 8.43 -20.97 0.27
N LEU A 376 8.53 -19.66 0.51
CA LEU A 376 9.78 -18.96 0.83
C LEU A 376 10.39 -19.36 2.19
N ARG A 377 9.60 -19.93 3.10
CA ARG A 377 9.99 -20.28 4.49
C ARG A 377 10.72 -19.13 5.24
N PRO A 378 10.16 -17.90 5.28
CA PRO A 378 10.79 -16.78 5.95
C PRO A 378 10.97 -16.98 7.46
N ALA A 379 12.04 -16.41 7.99
CA ALA A 379 12.29 -16.30 9.42
C ALA A 379 11.24 -15.40 10.11
N VAL A 380 10.78 -14.35 9.42
CA VAL A 380 9.68 -13.49 9.86
C VAL A 380 8.88 -12.93 8.68
N VAL A 381 7.59 -12.77 8.89
CA VAL A 381 6.70 -11.95 8.06
C VAL A 381 6.26 -10.74 8.88
N VAL A 382 6.62 -9.54 8.45
CA VAL A 382 6.20 -8.28 9.08
C VAL A 382 5.01 -7.71 8.30
N CYS A 383 3.93 -7.44 9.02
CA CYS A 383 2.69 -6.90 8.47
C CYS A 383 2.44 -5.50 9.02
N VAL A 384 2.23 -4.54 8.13
CA VAL A 384 1.89 -3.14 8.44
C VAL A 384 0.46 -2.88 7.96
N ASP A 385 -0.42 -2.51 8.88
CA ASP A 385 -1.81 -2.12 8.61
C ASP A 385 -1.98 -0.63 8.91
N HIS A 386 -2.77 0.09 8.10
CA HIS A 386 -3.05 1.51 8.30
C HIS A 386 -4.33 1.76 9.11
N GLY A 387 -4.89 0.75 9.77
CA GLY A 387 -5.88 0.90 10.85
C GLY A 387 -7.33 1.11 10.41
N CYS A 388 -7.63 0.98 9.10
CA CYS A 388 -9.00 1.07 8.59
C CYS A 388 -9.58 -0.24 8.03
N HIS A 389 -8.78 -1.29 7.83
CA HIS A 389 -9.24 -2.48 7.14
C HIS A 389 -10.21 -3.31 7.99
N ARG A 390 -11.48 -3.38 7.57
CA ARG A 390 -12.58 -4.06 8.28
C ARG A 390 -13.48 -4.83 7.30
N GLY A 391 -12.86 -5.74 6.52
CA GLY A 391 -13.56 -6.60 5.56
C GLY A 391 -14.58 -7.57 6.18
N ASP A 392 -14.55 -7.73 7.51
CA ASP A 392 -15.57 -8.42 8.32
C ASP A 392 -16.92 -7.68 8.40
N LEU A 393 -16.95 -6.38 8.13
CA LEU A 393 -18.14 -5.54 8.30
C LEU A 393 -18.89 -5.31 6.98
N PRO A 394 -20.21 -5.06 7.01
CA PRO A 394 -20.96 -4.58 5.85
C PRO A 394 -20.33 -3.30 5.27
N LEU A 395 -20.42 -3.09 3.95
CA LEU A 395 -19.66 -2.06 3.24
C LEU A 395 -19.80 -0.66 3.86
N SER A 396 -20.99 -0.27 4.34
CA SER A 396 -21.20 1.02 5.02
C SER A 396 -20.48 1.15 6.37
N HIS A 397 -20.32 0.06 7.13
CA HIS A 397 -19.58 0.08 8.40
C HIS A 397 -18.05 0.05 8.17
N HIS A 398 -17.60 -0.64 7.11
CA HIS A 398 -16.22 -0.55 6.64
C HIS A 398 -15.91 0.87 6.12
N ALA A 399 -16.82 1.47 5.35
CA ALA A 399 -16.74 2.84 4.87
C ALA A 399 -16.67 3.87 6.02
N LEU A 400 -17.50 3.74 7.05
CA LEU A 400 -17.41 4.56 8.25
C LEU A 400 -16.06 4.40 8.98
N SER A 401 -15.51 3.19 9.00
CA SER A 401 -14.18 2.92 9.60
C SER A 401 -13.05 3.58 8.81
N VAL A 402 -13.12 3.53 7.47
CA VAL A 402 -12.19 4.26 6.58
C VAL A 402 -12.32 5.76 6.75
N VAL A 403 -13.54 6.33 6.67
CA VAL A 403 -13.79 7.76 6.82
C VAL A 403 -13.31 8.29 8.18
N ARG A 404 -13.53 7.54 9.28
CA ARG A 404 -13.03 7.93 10.61
C ARG A 404 -11.50 7.89 10.72
N SER A 405 -10.85 6.83 10.27
CA SER A 405 -9.37 6.74 10.33
C SER A 405 -8.70 7.75 9.38
N SER A 406 -9.29 8.03 8.21
CA SER A 406 -8.87 9.12 7.33
C SER A 406 -9.10 10.50 7.94
N ALA A 407 -10.20 10.73 8.65
CA ALA A 407 -10.46 11.99 9.35
C ALA A 407 -9.45 12.23 10.49
N ALA A 408 -9.19 11.22 11.31
CA ALA A 408 -8.18 11.28 12.37
C ALA A 408 -6.76 11.48 11.83
N PHE A 409 -6.44 10.87 10.68
CA PHE A 409 -5.17 11.13 9.99
C PHE A 409 -5.07 12.60 9.56
N LEU A 410 -6.09 13.15 8.91
CA LEU A 410 -6.11 14.56 8.49
C LEU A 410 -6.07 15.53 9.69
N GLU A 411 -6.81 15.24 10.76
CA GLU A 411 -6.75 15.99 12.02
C GLU A 411 -5.34 16.00 12.63
N SER A 412 -4.61 14.88 12.56
CA SER A 412 -3.22 14.80 13.04
C SER A 412 -2.24 15.67 12.25
N LEU A 413 -2.52 15.93 10.96
CA LEU A 413 -1.75 16.85 10.12
C LEU A 413 -2.11 18.31 10.43
N ASP A 414 -3.41 18.63 10.55
CA ASP A 414 -3.88 19.95 10.94
C ASP A 414 -3.28 20.37 12.30
N ALA A 415 -3.33 19.47 13.29
CA ALA A 415 -2.78 19.68 14.63
C ALA A 415 -1.25 19.77 14.66
N ALA A 416 -0.55 19.16 13.69
CA ALA A 416 0.89 19.33 13.50
C ALA A 416 1.27 20.65 12.80
N GLY A 417 0.28 21.47 12.37
CA GLY A 417 0.53 22.69 11.61
C GLY A 417 1.05 22.43 10.20
N ALA A 418 0.74 21.27 9.62
CA ALA A 418 1.21 20.89 8.29
C ALA A 418 0.75 21.91 7.23
N PRO A 419 1.62 22.37 6.31
CA PRO A 419 1.26 23.41 5.35
C PRO A 419 0.21 22.90 4.37
N ALA A 420 -0.73 23.78 3.99
CA ALA A 420 -1.96 23.37 3.28
C ALA A 420 -1.70 22.70 1.92
N ASP A 421 -0.60 23.02 1.24
CA ASP A 421 -0.19 22.39 -0.02
C ASP A 421 0.33 20.96 0.20
N ALA A 422 1.01 20.69 1.33
CA ALA A 422 1.39 19.35 1.76
C ALA A 422 0.15 18.53 2.14
N VAL A 423 -0.78 19.10 2.92
CA VAL A 423 -2.05 18.44 3.27
C VAL A 423 -2.86 18.09 2.02
N ALA A 424 -2.95 19.00 1.04
CA ALA A 424 -3.61 18.73 -0.25
C ALA A 424 -2.95 17.59 -1.04
N ARG A 425 -1.61 17.50 -1.04
CA ARG A 425 -0.89 16.35 -1.64
C ARG A 425 -1.17 15.04 -0.90
N LEU A 426 -1.35 15.07 0.42
CA LEU A 426 -1.68 13.88 1.23
C LEU A 426 -3.13 13.44 1.04
N GLU A 427 -4.07 14.38 0.88
CA GLU A 427 -5.45 14.10 0.47
C GLU A 427 -5.50 13.43 -0.92
N GLU A 428 -4.74 13.97 -1.88
CA GLU A 428 -4.66 13.46 -3.26
C GLU A 428 -4.01 12.07 -3.36
N TYR A 429 -2.84 11.86 -2.75
CA TYR A 429 -2.02 10.66 -2.99
C TYR A 429 -2.04 9.61 -1.87
N VAL A 430 -2.56 9.93 -0.68
CA VAL A 430 -2.64 8.98 0.45
C VAL A 430 -4.10 8.69 0.82
N VAL A 431 -4.93 9.72 1.04
CA VAL A 431 -6.32 9.53 1.49
C VAL A 431 -7.21 9.03 0.35
N ARG A 432 -7.20 9.68 -0.82
CA ARG A 432 -8.04 9.25 -1.96
C ARG A 432 -7.77 7.80 -2.40
N PRO A 433 -6.53 7.34 -2.66
CA PRO A 433 -6.30 5.95 -3.09
C PRO A 433 -6.64 4.94 -1.98
N ARG A 434 -6.60 5.34 -0.71
CA ARG A 434 -7.05 4.52 0.44
C ARG A 434 -8.58 4.37 0.47
N VAL A 435 -9.31 5.43 0.13
CA VAL A 435 -10.78 5.42 0.04
C VAL A 435 -11.28 4.73 -1.24
N GLU A 436 -10.57 4.83 -2.35
CA GLU A 436 -10.91 4.12 -3.59
C GLU A 436 -10.75 2.61 -3.46
N ARG A 437 -9.67 2.13 -2.82
CA ARG A 437 -9.43 0.70 -2.57
C ARG A 437 -10.52 0.01 -1.75
N LEU A 438 -11.23 0.73 -0.88
CA LEU A 438 -12.39 0.21 -0.15
C LEU A 438 -13.52 -0.27 -1.08
N LEU A 439 -13.76 0.45 -2.18
CA LEU A 439 -14.87 0.17 -3.11
C LEU A 439 -14.47 -0.80 -4.23
N LEU A 440 -13.18 -1.08 -4.37
CA LEU A 440 -12.59 -1.96 -5.37
C LEU A 440 -12.15 -3.32 -4.80
N GLY A 441 -12.01 -3.43 -3.48
CA GLY A 441 -11.50 -4.62 -2.81
C GLY A 441 -12.57 -5.68 -2.53
N ASP A 442 -12.22 -6.94 -2.78
CA ASP A 442 -13.05 -8.09 -2.37
C ASP A 442 -13.28 -8.11 -0.85
N ARG A 443 -14.45 -8.62 -0.46
CA ARG A 443 -14.84 -8.84 0.95
C ARG A 443 -14.08 -10.02 1.56
N MET A 444 -12.81 -9.79 1.87
CA MET A 444 -11.95 -10.78 2.50
C MET A 444 -12.15 -10.84 4.03
N PRO A 445 -11.98 -12.01 4.66
CA PRO A 445 -11.90 -12.12 6.12
C PRO A 445 -10.78 -11.24 6.68
N PRO A 446 -10.81 -10.90 8.00
CA PRO A 446 -9.72 -10.19 8.64
C PRO A 446 -8.37 -10.84 8.34
N TRP A 447 -7.44 -10.06 7.78
CA TRP A 447 -6.14 -10.55 7.29
C TRP A 447 -5.32 -11.30 8.35
N ARG A 448 -5.51 -10.95 9.63
CA ARG A 448 -4.94 -11.67 10.79
C ARG A 448 -5.46 -13.09 10.86
N THR A 449 -6.78 -13.26 10.83
CA THR A 449 -7.44 -14.57 10.77
C THR A 449 -7.07 -15.36 9.50
N MET A 450 -6.75 -14.70 8.39
CA MET A 450 -6.22 -15.37 7.19
C MET A 450 -4.80 -15.91 7.42
N LEU A 451 -3.92 -15.15 8.11
CA LEU A 451 -2.60 -15.63 8.54
C LEU A 451 -2.74 -16.81 9.52
N ASP A 452 -3.55 -16.67 10.58
CA ASP A 452 -3.82 -17.75 11.54
C ASP A 452 -4.34 -19.02 10.83
N SER A 453 -5.29 -18.87 9.90
CA SER A 453 -5.91 -19.99 9.16
C SER A 453 -4.98 -20.62 8.13
N ALA A 454 -4.04 -19.85 7.55
CA ALA A 454 -2.95 -20.39 6.76
C ALA A 454 -1.84 -21.03 7.64
N GLY A 455 -2.00 -21.00 8.96
CA GLY A 455 -1.11 -21.59 9.95
C GLY A 455 0.14 -20.78 10.23
N PHE A 456 0.12 -19.46 10.04
CA PHE A 456 1.15 -18.58 10.59
C PHE A 456 0.89 -18.38 12.09
N ALA A 457 1.95 -18.23 12.88
CA ALA A 457 1.84 -17.91 14.31
C ALA A 457 2.30 -16.46 14.56
N PRO A 458 1.56 -15.67 15.37
CA PRO A 458 2.00 -14.33 15.75
C PRO A 458 3.27 -14.38 16.62
N VAL A 459 4.10 -13.34 16.52
CA VAL A 459 5.37 -13.19 17.23
C VAL A 459 5.35 -11.88 18.04
N GLN A 460 5.79 -11.93 19.29
CA GLN A 460 5.87 -10.72 20.12
C GLN A 460 6.99 -9.82 19.61
N LEU A 461 6.70 -8.53 19.48
CA LEU A 461 7.71 -7.51 19.18
C LEU A 461 8.58 -7.30 20.42
N SER A 462 9.87 -6.97 20.22
CA SER A 462 10.81 -6.83 21.33
C SER A 462 10.61 -5.52 22.10
N ASN A 463 11.03 -5.51 23.37
CA ASN A 463 11.10 -4.30 24.19
C ASN A 463 11.94 -3.18 23.55
N ALA A 464 12.85 -3.52 22.61
CA ALA A 464 13.60 -2.54 21.83
C ALA A 464 12.71 -1.82 20.81
N ALA A 465 11.86 -2.55 20.10
CA ALA A 465 10.89 -1.97 19.16
C ALA A 465 9.86 -1.10 19.89
N GLU A 466 9.44 -1.51 21.09
CA GLU A 466 8.56 -0.75 21.98
C GLU A 466 9.22 0.55 22.43
N ALA A 467 10.44 0.49 23.00
CA ALA A 467 11.17 1.66 23.46
C ALA A 467 11.51 2.64 22.32
N GLN A 468 11.79 2.15 21.10
CA GLN A 468 11.96 2.97 19.90
C GLN A 468 10.68 3.70 19.52
N ALA A 469 9.54 3.00 19.49
CA ALA A 469 8.24 3.60 19.18
C ALA A 469 7.82 4.66 20.22
N GLU A 470 7.99 4.36 21.52
CA GLU A 470 7.73 5.32 22.60
C GLU A 470 8.69 6.52 22.57
N CYS A 471 9.93 6.32 22.13
CA CYS A 471 10.91 7.41 21.96
C CYS A 471 10.52 8.33 20.79
N LEU A 472 10.11 7.75 19.65
CA LEU A 472 9.62 8.50 18.49
C LEU A 472 8.41 9.37 18.86
N VAL A 473 7.41 8.81 19.55
CA VAL A 473 6.24 9.58 19.99
C VAL A 473 6.65 10.70 20.96
N ARG A 474 7.49 10.42 21.97
CA ARG A 474 7.98 11.46 22.91
C ARG A 474 8.83 12.55 22.25
N ARG A 475 9.37 12.30 21.05
CA ARG A 475 10.10 13.29 20.23
C ARG A 475 9.21 13.98 19.19
N THR A 476 7.96 13.56 19.03
CA THR A 476 6.99 14.21 18.14
C THR A 476 6.43 15.44 18.85
N PRO A 477 6.49 16.66 18.26
CA PRO A 477 6.06 17.88 18.93
C PRO A 477 4.54 17.97 19.10
N THR A 478 3.77 17.26 18.26
CA THR A 478 2.31 17.29 18.23
C THR A 478 1.70 16.41 19.34
N PRO A 479 1.02 16.99 20.35
CA PRO A 479 0.34 16.20 21.37
C PRO A 479 -0.89 15.49 20.78
N GLY A 480 -1.08 14.20 21.10
CA GLY A 480 -2.21 13.39 20.64
C GLY A 480 -1.80 12.02 20.09
N PHE A 481 -0.55 11.88 19.63
CA PHE A 481 0.03 10.59 19.27
C PHE A 481 0.33 9.74 20.51
N HIS A 482 0.06 8.43 20.44
CA HIS A 482 0.53 7.47 21.45
C HIS A 482 0.71 6.06 20.88
N VAL A 483 1.49 5.23 21.58
CA VAL A 483 1.73 3.81 21.24
C VAL A 483 0.81 2.94 22.09
N GLU A 484 0.07 2.04 21.45
CA GLU A 484 -0.69 0.99 22.10
C GLU A 484 0.00 -0.37 21.90
N LYS A 485 0.34 -1.03 23.01
CA LYS A 485 0.91 -2.39 23.03
C LYS A 485 -0.20 -3.45 23.01
N ARG A 486 -0.19 -4.31 21.99
CA ARG A 486 -1.03 -5.52 21.89
C ARG A 486 -0.15 -6.76 21.93
N GLN A 487 -0.76 -7.93 22.19
CA GLN A 487 -0.05 -9.19 22.48
C GLN A 487 1.02 -9.63 21.45
N ALA A 488 0.89 -9.20 20.19
CA ALA A 488 1.85 -9.43 19.10
C ALA A 488 1.85 -8.28 18.07
N ALA A 489 1.56 -7.05 18.50
CA ALA A 489 1.50 -5.88 17.63
C ALA A 489 1.73 -4.58 18.41
N LEU A 490 2.27 -3.57 17.74
CA LEU A 490 2.28 -2.18 18.22
C LEU A 490 1.42 -1.35 17.29
N ALA A 491 0.56 -0.51 17.86
CA ALA A 491 -0.25 0.44 17.11
C ALA A 491 0.12 1.88 17.47
N LEU A 492 0.35 2.72 16.47
CA LEU A 492 0.37 4.17 16.60
C LEU A 492 -1.06 4.68 16.47
N ARG A 493 -1.51 5.38 17.51
CA ARG A 493 -2.82 6.02 17.57
C ARG A 493 -2.67 7.54 17.52
N TRP A 494 -3.69 8.19 16.97
CA TRP A 494 -3.97 9.61 17.16
C TRP A 494 -5.30 9.71 17.90
N GLN A 495 -5.26 10.21 19.13
CA GLN A 495 -6.39 10.13 20.07
C GLN A 495 -6.94 8.68 20.12
N ASP A 496 -8.26 8.50 20.19
CA ASP A 496 -8.90 7.17 20.16
C ASP A 496 -8.88 6.48 18.78
N SER A 497 -8.20 7.01 17.76
CA SER A 497 -8.15 6.44 16.41
C SER A 497 -6.81 5.77 16.08
N GLU A 498 -6.86 4.60 15.47
CA GLU A 498 -5.68 3.88 14.98
C GLU A 498 -5.25 4.40 13.60
N LEU A 499 -3.96 4.68 13.44
CA LEU A 499 -3.38 5.19 12.19
C LEU A 499 -2.42 4.20 11.51
N VAL A 500 -1.62 3.47 12.30
CA VAL A 500 -0.70 2.43 11.81
C VAL A 500 -0.59 1.34 12.87
N MET A 501 -0.55 0.07 12.47
CA MET A 501 -0.25 -1.08 13.31
C MET A 501 0.83 -1.95 12.64
N VAL A 502 1.90 -2.27 13.37
CA VAL A 502 2.96 -3.19 12.93
C VAL A 502 2.85 -4.48 13.75
N SER A 503 3.06 -5.63 13.11
CA SER A 503 3.09 -6.95 13.78
C SER A 503 3.98 -7.95 13.05
N ALA A 504 4.58 -8.86 13.82
CA ALA A 504 5.46 -9.91 13.32
C ALA A 504 4.78 -11.28 13.40
N TRP A 505 5.11 -12.16 12.44
CA TRP A 505 4.54 -13.50 12.29
C TRP A 505 5.61 -14.49 11.81
N ARG A 506 5.44 -15.77 12.09
CA ARG A 506 6.30 -16.88 11.61
C ARG A 506 5.49 -17.96 10.91
N CYS A 507 6.14 -18.70 10.00
CA CYS A 507 5.51 -19.76 9.18
C CYS A 507 5.26 -21.08 9.93
#